data_AF-A0A1I7Z7N8-F1
#
_entry.id   AF-A0A1I7Z7N8-F1
#
_cell.length_a   1.000
_cell.length_b   1.000
_cell.length_c   1.000
_cell.angle_alpha   90.00
_cell.angle_beta   90.00
_cell.angle_gamma   90.00
#
_symmetry.space_group_name_H-M   'P 1'
#
loop_
_entity.id
_entity.type
_entity.pdbx_description
1 polymer ?
#
loop_
_entity_poly.entity_id
_entity_poly.type
_entity_poly.pdbx_seq_one_letter_code
_entity_poly.pdbx_strand_id
1 'polypeptide(L)'
;MATDSPPTQKIVGKELSGVRSDLKTFGWALAAGRDVDGNRFPDIAVGAMESATTVVLRTKPILRVHGTMRTNKASINLDEKYCQTDLGQMACEKLRYCLRYDGELDKRSDSVDLKVRVRLDAKADSPRAFFLRRDLNTKKGVTVDRNSQSKDFPDVIEQRVHMRRGQEHCESHDVYVPDSIRDKINPIVIAVNYTYEPRESRTFPGYFEPALDTTLPQTFTTE
;
A
#
# COMPACT_ATOMS: atom_id res chain seq x y z
N MET A 1 -24.34 21.95 -7.57
CA MET A 1 -23.06 22.56 -7.13
C MET A 1 -22.01 21.45 -7.21
N ALA A 2 -21.25 21.41 -8.31
CA ALA A 2 -20.13 20.48 -8.40
C ALA A 2 -19.04 20.99 -7.45
N THR A 3 -18.67 20.18 -6.47
CA THR A 3 -17.52 20.44 -5.62
C THR A 3 -16.28 20.47 -6.52
N ASP A 4 -15.52 21.57 -6.49
CA ASP A 4 -14.28 21.77 -7.23
C ASP A 4 -13.15 20.91 -6.64
N SER A 5 -13.32 19.59 -6.72
CA SER A 5 -12.29 18.63 -6.35
C SER A 5 -11.37 18.42 -7.55
N PRO A 6 -10.04 18.42 -7.36
CA PRO A 6 -9.11 18.16 -8.44
C PRO A 6 -9.36 16.77 -9.07
N PRO A 7 -9.14 16.60 -10.39
CA PRO A 7 -9.34 15.32 -11.05
C PRO A 7 -8.37 14.26 -10.50
N THR A 8 -8.83 13.03 -10.35
CA THR A 8 -8.01 11.90 -9.88
C THR A 8 -7.07 11.36 -10.96
N GLN A 9 -7.33 11.68 -12.24
CA GLN A 9 -6.48 11.31 -13.36
C GLN A 9 -6.56 12.37 -14.47
N LYS A 10 -5.40 12.69 -15.06
CA LYS A 10 -5.29 13.56 -16.24
C LYS A 10 -4.62 12.77 -17.35
N ILE A 11 -5.24 12.73 -18.52
CA ILE A 11 -4.74 12.00 -19.69
C ILE A 11 -4.41 13.03 -20.77
N VAL A 12 -3.15 13.07 -21.19
CA VAL A 12 -2.68 14.01 -22.21
C VAL A 12 -2.38 13.24 -23.48
N GLY A 13 -3.05 13.60 -24.59
CA GLY A 13 -2.93 12.86 -25.86
C GLY A 13 -1.49 12.69 -26.34
N LYS A 14 -0.63 13.70 -26.15
CA LYS A 14 0.80 13.66 -26.53
C LYS A 14 1.64 12.64 -25.75
N GLU A 15 1.15 12.19 -24.59
CA GLU A 15 1.84 11.26 -23.69
C GLU A 15 1.43 9.80 -23.94
N LEU A 16 0.48 9.56 -24.85
CA LEU A 16 0.01 8.22 -25.17
C LEU A 16 1.04 7.45 -26.01
N SER A 17 1.61 6.40 -25.45
CA SER A 17 2.52 5.50 -26.16
C SER A 17 1.77 4.66 -27.20
N GLY A 18 2.39 4.45 -28.38
CA GLY A 18 1.80 3.65 -29.46
C GLY A 18 0.70 4.38 -30.26
N VAL A 19 0.46 5.65 -29.96
CA VAL A 19 -0.40 6.56 -30.73
C VAL A 19 0.46 7.70 -31.27
N ARG A 20 0.00 8.39 -32.32
CA ARG A 20 0.66 9.61 -32.82
C ARG A 20 0.74 10.67 -31.71
N SER A 21 1.88 11.36 -31.59
CA SER A 21 2.13 12.35 -30.52
C SER A 21 1.56 13.74 -30.81
N ASP A 22 1.09 13.98 -32.03
CA ASP A 22 0.60 15.25 -32.57
C ASP A 22 -0.93 15.32 -32.64
N LEU A 23 -1.63 14.61 -31.74
CA LEU A 23 -3.09 14.65 -31.65
C LEU A 23 -3.57 16.08 -31.35
N LYS A 24 -4.33 16.63 -32.30
CA LYS A 24 -5.03 17.90 -32.16
C LYS A 24 -6.46 17.65 -31.71
N THR A 25 -6.99 18.51 -30.85
CA THR A 25 -8.37 18.42 -30.32
C THR A 25 -8.69 17.09 -29.61
N PHE A 26 -7.68 16.44 -29.02
CA PHE A 26 -7.90 15.24 -28.20
C PHE A 26 -8.81 15.56 -27.01
N GLY A 27 -9.91 14.82 -26.89
CA GLY A 27 -10.94 15.09 -25.89
C GLY A 27 -12.16 15.85 -26.39
N TRP A 28 -12.20 16.20 -27.70
CA TRP A 28 -13.34 16.92 -28.31
C TRP A 28 -14.65 16.13 -28.24
N ALA A 29 -14.58 14.81 -28.38
CA ALA A 29 -15.71 13.91 -28.28
C ALA A 29 -15.36 12.74 -27.36
N LEU A 30 -16.35 12.30 -26.57
CA LEU A 30 -16.22 11.19 -25.62
C LEU A 30 -17.38 10.21 -25.84
N ALA A 31 -17.07 8.93 -25.78
CA ALA A 31 -18.06 7.86 -25.62
C ALA A 31 -17.59 6.93 -24.50
N ALA A 32 -18.50 6.48 -23.65
CA ALA A 32 -18.20 5.63 -22.50
C ALA A 32 -19.31 4.62 -22.25
N GLY A 33 -19.10 3.70 -21.30
CA GLY A 33 -20.14 2.79 -20.81
C GLY A 33 -20.16 1.41 -21.48
N ARG A 34 -19.16 1.09 -22.30
CA ARG A 34 -18.97 -0.24 -22.88
C ARG A 34 -17.60 -0.80 -22.52
N ASP A 35 -17.60 -2.04 -22.04
CA ASP A 35 -16.40 -2.85 -21.87
C ASP A 35 -16.04 -3.48 -23.22
N VAL A 36 -14.91 -3.10 -23.81
CA VAL A 36 -14.46 -3.56 -25.13
C VAL A 36 -13.49 -4.74 -25.06
N ASP A 37 -12.97 -5.08 -23.87
CA ASP A 37 -11.98 -6.14 -23.69
C ASP A 37 -12.45 -7.29 -22.77
N GLY A 38 -13.66 -7.19 -22.20
CA GLY A 38 -14.30 -8.21 -21.38
C GLY A 38 -13.80 -8.24 -19.94
N ASN A 39 -13.12 -7.20 -19.46
CA ASN A 39 -12.57 -7.14 -18.11
C ASN A 39 -13.58 -6.72 -17.02
N ARG A 40 -14.82 -6.40 -17.42
CA ARG A 40 -15.98 -5.95 -16.62
C ARG A 40 -15.92 -4.49 -16.16
N PHE A 41 -14.96 -3.72 -16.64
CA PHE A 41 -14.88 -2.28 -16.42
C PHE A 41 -15.25 -1.54 -17.72
N PRO A 42 -16.13 -0.53 -17.66
CA PRO A 42 -16.45 0.23 -18.85
C PRO A 42 -15.24 1.05 -19.31
N ASP A 43 -14.99 1.04 -20.61
CA ASP A 43 -13.90 1.76 -21.26
C ASP A 43 -14.39 3.11 -21.81
N ILE A 44 -13.44 3.94 -22.24
CA ILE A 44 -13.71 5.27 -22.78
C ILE A 44 -13.07 5.40 -24.17
N ALA A 45 -13.85 5.82 -25.16
CA ALA A 45 -13.33 6.27 -26.44
C ALA A 45 -13.22 7.80 -26.47
N VAL A 46 -12.07 8.30 -26.93
CA VAL A 46 -11.73 9.72 -26.99
C VAL A 46 -11.42 10.10 -28.44
N GLY A 47 -12.22 11.03 -28.97
CA GLY A 47 -12.04 11.58 -30.31
C GLY A 47 -11.01 12.72 -30.35
N ALA A 48 -10.23 12.75 -31.41
CA ALA A 48 -9.33 13.84 -31.81
C ALA A 48 -9.71 14.28 -33.22
N MET A 49 -10.70 15.18 -33.31
CA MET A 49 -11.41 15.54 -34.55
C MET A 49 -10.46 16.04 -35.65
N GLU A 50 -9.61 17.03 -35.34
CA GLU A 50 -8.65 17.59 -36.30
C GLU A 50 -7.55 16.61 -36.71
N SER A 51 -7.42 15.49 -36.00
CA SER A 51 -6.48 14.41 -36.33
C SER A 51 -7.13 13.21 -37.00
N ALA A 52 -8.45 13.26 -37.27
CA ALA A 52 -9.23 12.14 -37.80
C ALA A 52 -8.94 10.81 -37.05
N THR A 53 -8.74 10.89 -35.73
CA THR A 53 -8.29 9.76 -34.90
C THR A 53 -9.23 9.56 -33.72
N THR A 54 -9.47 8.30 -33.35
CA THR A 54 -10.15 7.91 -32.10
C THR A 54 -9.23 7.00 -31.31
N VAL A 55 -9.11 7.24 -30.01
CA VAL A 55 -8.33 6.43 -29.07
C VAL A 55 -9.27 5.75 -28.09
N VAL A 56 -9.10 4.44 -27.90
CA VAL A 56 -9.82 3.71 -26.84
C VAL A 56 -8.89 3.56 -25.63
N LEU A 57 -9.32 4.13 -24.51
CA LEU A 57 -8.69 4.03 -23.21
C LEU A 57 -9.37 2.92 -22.43
N ARG A 58 -8.64 1.83 -22.20
CA ARG A 58 -9.16 0.67 -21.47
C ARG A 58 -8.96 0.85 -19.97
N THR A 59 -9.99 0.51 -19.20
CA THR A 59 -10.01 0.68 -17.74
C THR A 59 -9.30 -0.49 -17.07
N LYS A 60 -8.39 -0.19 -16.13
CA LYS A 60 -7.73 -1.23 -15.33
C LYS A 60 -8.65 -1.75 -14.23
N PRO A 61 -8.57 -3.05 -13.87
CA PRO A 61 -9.21 -3.56 -12.67
C PRO A 61 -8.79 -2.80 -11.41
N ILE A 62 -9.72 -2.61 -10.48
CA ILE A 62 -9.48 -1.89 -9.22
C ILE A 62 -9.29 -2.89 -8.07
N LEU A 63 -8.17 -2.76 -7.35
CA LEU A 63 -7.85 -3.50 -6.14
C LEU A 63 -8.14 -2.63 -4.91
N ARG A 64 -9.13 -3.05 -4.11
CA ARG A 64 -9.48 -2.38 -2.85
C ARG A 64 -8.90 -3.16 -1.70
N VAL A 65 -8.00 -2.53 -0.95
CA VAL A 65 -7.40 -3.13 0.24
C VAL A 65 -7.98 -2.45 1.46
N HIS A 66 -8.51 -3.25 2.37
CA HIS A 66 -8.96 -2.82 3.68
C HIS A 66 -7.94 -3.30 4.70
N GLY A 67 -7.53 -2.43 5.59
CA GLY A 67 -6.58 -2.76 6.64
C GLY A 67 -7.04 -2.27 7.99
N THR A 68 -6.58 -2.97 9.01
CA THR A 68 -6.68 -2.55 10.41
C THR A 68 -5.34 -2.78 11.08
N MET A 69 -5.08 -2.01 12.13
CA MET A 69 -3.88 -2.17 12.93
C MET A 69 -4.22 -1.85 14.39
N ARG A 70 -3.65 -2.62 15.31
CA ARG A 70 -3.88 -2.53 16.76
C ARG A 70 -2.67 -3.00 17.54
N THR A 71 -2.57 -2.57 18.79
CA THR A 71 -1.67 -3.13 19.81
C THR A 71 -2.48 -3.90 20.85
N ASN A 72 -1.86 -4.73 21.69
CA ASN A 72 -2.62 -5.40 22.76
C ASN A 72 -3.02 -4.44 23.88
N LYS A 73 -2.13 -3.48 24.21
CA LYS A 73 -2.40 -2.39 25.15
C LYS A 73 -2.25 -1.03 24.46
N ALA A 74 -3.01 -0.05 24.93
CA ALA A 74 -2.91 1.34 24.44
C ALA A 74 -1.68 2.08 25.01
N SER A 75 -1.10 1.57 26.10
CA SER A 75 0.04 2.18 26.79
C SER A 75 1.10 1.14 27.13
N ILE A 76 2.37 1.52 27.03
CA ILE A 76 3.52 0.68 27.39
C ILE A 76 4.01 1.13 28.77
N ASN A 77 3.98 0.22 29.75
CA ASN A 77 4.57 0.45 31.06
C ASN A 77 6.07 0.15 30.98
N LEU A 78 6.92 1.18 31.15
CA LEU A 78 8.38 1.05 31.04
C LEU A 78 9.01 0.20 32.17
N ASP A 79 8.30 0.02 33.28
CA ASP A 79 8.75 -0.84 34.39
C ASP A 79 8.50 -2.33 34.11
N GLU A 80 7.59 -2.65 33.20
CA GLU A 80 7.20 -4.02 32.81
C GLU A 80 8.10 -4.57 31.70
N LYS A 81 9.28 -5.09 32.08
CA LYS A 81 10.32 -5.52 31.13
C LYS A 81 10.28 -7.02 30.86
N TYR A 82 9.51 -7.42 29.85
CA TYR A 82 9.34 -8.85 29.50
C TYR A 82 10.06 -9.28 28.22
N CYS A 83 10.52 -8.34 27.39
CA CYS A 83 11.22 -8.69 26.15
C CYS A 83 12.73 -8.70 26.34
N GLN A 84 13.34 -9.87 26.12
CA GLN A 84 14.80 -9.99 26.07
C GLN A 84 15.30 -9.44 24.72
N THR A 85 16.10 -8.38 24.78
CA THR A 85 16.80 -7.75 23.66
C THR A 85 18.31 -7.95 23.81
N ASP A 86 19.08 -7.53 22.80
CA ASP A 86 20.55 -7.55 22.86
C ASP A 86 21.11 -6.57 23.90
N LEU A 87 20.30 -5.59 24.33
CA LEU A 87 20.64 -4.61 25.37
C LEU A 87 20.12 -5.02 26.77
N GLY A 88 19.48 -6.18 26.90
CA GLY A 88 18.86 -6.65 28.14
C GLY A 88 17.33 -6.69 28.07
N GLN A 89 16.69 -6.79 29.24
CA GLN A 89 15.22 -6.80 29.33
C GLN A 89 14.65 -5.40 29.11
N MET A 90 13.68 -5.28 28.22
CA MET A 90 13.02 -4.02 27.86
C MET A 90 11.50 -4.15 27.91
N ALA A 91 10.84 -3.01 28.10
CA ALA A 91 9.39 -2.91 27.97
C ALA A 91 8.98 -3.09 26.51
N CYS A 92 7.89 -3.82 26.28
CA CYS A 92 7.47 -4.18 24.93
C CYS A 92 5.96 -4.33 24.79
N GLU A 93 5.53 -4.30 23.55
CA GLU A 93 4.14 -4.40 23.13
C GLU A 93 4.05 -5.23 21.85
N LYS A 94 2.88 -5.82 21.59
CA LYS A 94 2.64 -6.59 20.37
C LYS A 94 1.80 -5.76 19.42
N LEU A 95 2.39 -5.40 18.30
CA LEU A 95 1.71 -4.82 17.16
C LEU A 95 1.05 -5.93 16.35
N ARG A 96 -0.20 -5.73 15.91
CA ARG A 96 -0.89 -6.60 14.97
C ARG A 96 -1.57 -5.77 13.89
N TYR A 97 -1.28 -6.07 12.63
CA TYR A 97 -2.02 -5.53 11.49
C TYR A 97 -2.70 -6.66 10.73
N CYS A 98 -3.83 -6.34 10.11
CA CYS A 98 -4.59 -7.24 9.27
C CYS A 98 -4.94 -6.53 7.96
N LEU A 99 -4.82 -7.24 6.84
CA LEU A 99 -5.17 -6.77 5.51
C LEU A 99 -6.13 -7.76 4.88
N ARG A 100 -7.13 -7.25 4.17
CA ARG A 100 -7.97 -8.03 3.25
C ARG A 100 -8.16 -7.23 1.98
N TYR A 101 -8.41 -7.89 0.86
CA TYR A 101 -8.74 -7.18 -0.36
C TYR A 101 -10.01 -7.70 -1.02
N ASP A 102 -10.65 -6.80 -1.74
CA ASP A 102 -11.73 -7.05 -2.68
C ASP A 102 -11.47 -6.33 -4.00
N GLY A 103 -12.46 -6.34 -4.89
CA GLY A 103 -12.36 -5.75 -6.22
C GLY A 103 -12.34 -6.81 -7.30
N GLU A 104 -12.75 -6.47 -8.51
CA GLU A 104 -13.01 -7.41 -9.59
C GLU A 104 -11.75 -7.65 -10.43
N LEU A 105 -10.80 -8.45 -9.92
CA LEU A 105 -9.61 -8.87 -10.68
C LEU A 105 -9.96 -9.71 -11.92
N ASP A 106 -9.00 -9.80 -12.86
CA ASP A 106 -9.05 -10.75 -13.97
C ASP A 106 -9.31 -12.17 -13.43
N LYS A 107 -10.22 -12.93 -14.07
CA LYS A 107 -10.62 -14.27 -13.63
C LYS A 107 -9.44 -15.25 -13.52
N ARG A 108 -8.32 -14.97 -14.19
CA ARG A 108 -7.10 -15.77 -14.18
C ARG A 108 -6.19 -15.44 -12.99
N SER A 109 -6.49 -14.40 -12.21
CA SER A 109 -5.74 -14.03 -11.01
C SER A 109 -6.67 -13.80 -9.82
N ASP A 110 -6.67 -14.76 -8.90
CA ASP A 110 -7.39 -14.70 -7.62
C ASP A 110 -6.50 -14.31 -6.45
N SER A 111 -5.25 -13.94 -6.72
CA SER A 111 -4.23 -13.59 -5.73
C SER A 111 -3.44 -12.35 -6.13
N VAL A 112 -3.04 -11.57 -5.14
CA VAL A 112 -2.20 -10.38 -5.30
C VAL A 112 -1.04 -10.43 -4.34
N ASP A 113 0.05 -9.79 -4.71
CA ASP A 113 1.18 -9.58 -3.83
C ASP A 113 1.20 -8.11 -3.41
N LEU A 114 1.23 -7.88 -2.10
CA LEU A 114 1.37 -6.56 -1.51
C LEU A 114 2.74 -6.45 -0.84
N LYS A 115 3.37 -5.30 -1.02
CA LYS A 115 4.51 -4.90 -0.21
C LYS A 115 4.01 -4.01 0.91
N VAL A 116 4.01 -4.54 2.13
CA VAL A 116 3.63 -3.84 3.34
C VAL A 116 4.88 -3.23 3.95
N ARG A 117 4.80 -1.99 4.41
CA ARG A 117 5.87 -1.31 5.13
C ARG A 117 5.31 -0.81 6.44
N VAL A 118 6.02 -1.08 7.52
CA VAL A 118 5.63 -0.70 8.88
C VAL A 118 6.72 0.18 9.45
N ARG A 119 6.35 1.39 9.86
CA ARG A 119 7.22 2.37 10.50
C ARG A 119 6.75 2.64 11.92
N LEU A 120 7.64 2.42 12.88
CA LEU A 120 7.44 2.79 14.27
C LEU A 120 7.77 4.27 14.47
N ASP A 121 7.03 4.91 15.37
CA ASP A 121 7.23 6.31 15.77
C ASP A 121 7.31 7.31 14.60
N ALA A 122 6.38 7.18 13.64
CA ALA A 122 6.39 7.85 12.35
C ALA A 122 6.34 9.39 12.41
N LYS A 123 5.97 9.97 13.56
CA LYS A 123 5.95 11.42 13.80
C LYS A 123 7.20 11.96 14.49
N ALA A 124 8.12 11.09 14.93
CA ALA A 124 9.34 11.49 15.60
C ALA A 124 10.53 11.58 14.63
N ASP A 125 11.42 12.55 14.88
CA ASP A 125 12.68 12.69 14.13
C ASP A 125 13.67 11.57 14.47
N SER A 126 13.60 11.04 15.69
CA SER A 126 14.37 9.88 16.15
C SER A 126 13.41 8.88 16.81
N PRO A 127 13.38 7.62 16.36
CA PRO A 127 12.41 6.64 16.81
C PRO A 127 12.67 6.25 18.26
N ARG A 128 11.60 6.16 19.04
CA ARG A 128 11.62 5.70 20.43
C ARG A 128 11.27 4.23 20.58
N ALA A 129 10.72 3.61 19.53
CA ALA A 129 10.34 2.20 19.51
C ALA A 129 11.04 1.46 18.37
N PHE A 130 11.34 0.19 18.62
CA PHE A 130 12.09 -0.65 17.69
C PHE A 130 11.48 -2.05 17.60
N PHE A 131 11.60 -2.68 16.44
CA PHE A 131 11.22 -4.07 16.25
C PHE A 131 12.22 -5.00 16.92
N LEU A 132 11.69 -6.05 17.52
CA LEU A 132 12.49 -7.08 18.16
C LEU A 132 13.15 -7.98 17.09
N ARG A 133 14.48 -7.88 16.94
CA ARG A 133 15.23 -8.55 15.86
C ARG A 133 14.98 -10.06 15.78
N ARG A 134 14.90 -10.73 16.92
CA ARG A 134 14.60 -12.17 17.01
C ARG A 134 13.21 -12.51 16.46
N ASP A 135 12.20 -11.65 16.67
CA ASP A 135 10.86 -11.84 16.10
C ASP A 135 10.94 -11.73 14.57
N LEU A 136 11.57 -10.67 14.06
CA LEU A 136 11.74 -10.47 12.61
C LEU A 136 12.39 -11.68 11.91
N ASN A 137 13.41 -12.29 12.52
CA ASN A 137 14.12 -13.43 11.95
C ASN A 137 13.26 -14.71 11.86
N THR A 138 12.16 -14.81 12.61
CA THR A 138 11.23 -15.95 12.52
C THR A 138 10.19 -15.79 11.41
N LYS A 139 10.04 -14.59 10.87
CA LYS A 139 9.00 -14.24 9.90
C LYS A 139 9.50 -14.37 8.47
N LYS A 140 8.69 -14.97 7.60
CA LYS A 140 9.00 -15.10 6.18
C LYS A 140 8.64 -13.82 5.43
N GLY A 141 9.50 -13.44 4.49
CA GLY A 141 9.25 -12.27 3.62
C GLY A 141 9.40 -10.92 4.31
N VAL A 142 9.88 -10.87 5.56
CA VAL A 142 10.15 -9.65 6.31
C VAL A 142 11.62 -9.26 6.15
N THR A 143 11.87 -7.99 5.88
CA THR A 143 13.21 -7.40 5.78
C THR A 143 13.26 -6.05 6.47
N VAL A 144 14.40 -5.69 7.06
CA VAL A 144 14.61 -4.34 7.58
C VAL A 144 14.71 -3.35 6.41
N ASP A 145 13.92 -2.28 6.46
CA ASP A 145 13.88 -1.26 5.42
C ASP A 145 15.20 -0.48 5.40
N ARG A 146 15.64 -0.04 4.21
CA ARG A 146 16.87 0.74 4.06
C ARG A 146 16.82 2.11 4.72
N ASN A 147 15.62 2.64 4.93
CA ASN A 147 15.36 3.92 5.61
C ASN A 147 15.21 3.75 7.13
N SER A 148 15.36 2.53 7.66
CA SER A 148 15.49 2.32 9.10
C SER A 148 16.72 3.08 9.62
N GLN A 149 16.58 3.80 10.73
CA GLN A 149 17.67 4.63 11.27
C GLN A 149 18.84 3.78 11.76
N SER A 150 18.57 2.55 12.17
CA SER A 150 19.58 1.57 12.55
C SER A 150 19.24 0.20 11.97
N LYS A 151 20.29 -0.58 11.67
CA LYS A 151 20.17 -2.00 11.33
C LYS A 151 20.06 -2.89 12.57
N ASP A 152 20.70 -2.46 13.66
CA ASP A 152 20.71 -3.17 14.93
C ASP A 152 19.42 -2.89 15.72
N PHE A 153 18.90 -1.67 15.57
CA PHE A 153 17.65 -1.21 16.17
C PHE A 153 16.66 -0.80 15.07
N PRO A 154 16.01 -1.78 14.41
CA PRO A 154 15.15 -1.50 13.29
C PRO A 154 13.86 -0.78 13.73
N ASP A 155 13.58 0.40 13.19
CA ASP A 155 12.31 1.13 13.37
C ASP A 155 11.39 1.02 12.15
N VAL A 156 11.91 0.53 11.02
CA VAL A 156 11.15 0.33 9.78
C VAL A 156 11.41 -1.06 9.21
N ILE A 157 10.34 -1.77 8.88
CA ILE A 157 10.38 -3.06 8.17
C ILE A 157 9.53 -3.04 6.91
N GLU A 158 9.88 -3.89 5.96
CA GLU A 158 9.08 -4.22 4.81
C GLU A 158 8.74 -5.71 4.83
N GLN A 159 7.50 -6.07 4.48
CA GLN A 159 7.03 -7.43 4.36
C GLN A 159 6.34 -7.65 3.02
N ARG A 160 6.73 -8.69 2.30
CA ARG A 160 5.99 -9.19 1.15
C ARG A 160 4.87 -10.12 1.60
N VAL A 161 3.64 -9.78 1.22
CA VAL A 161 2.42 -10.50 1.61
C VAL A 161 1.71 -11.02 0.37
N HIS A 162 1.61 -12.34 0.26
CA HIS A 162 0.79 -12.98 -0.75
C HIS A 162 -0.64 -13.16 -0.22
N MET A 163 -1.60 -12.56 -0.91
CA MET A 163 -3.01 -12.57 -0.50
C MET A 163 -3.88 -13.27 -1.53
N ARG A 164 -4.92 -13.96 -1.05
CA ARG A 164 -5.99 -14.52 -1.88
C ARG A 164 -7.30 -13.80 -1.61
N ARG A 165 -8.16 -13.71 -2.62
CA ARG A 165 -9.45 -13.02 -2.53
C ARG A 165 -10.29 -13.63 -1.39
N GLY A 166 -10.88 -12.78 -0.57
CA GLY A 166 -11.76 -13.20 0.53
C GLY A 166 -11.03 -13.76 1.75
N GLN A 167 -9.70 -13.80 1.74
CA GLN A 167 -8.90 -14.15 2.92
C GLN A 167 -8.33 -12.89 3.57
N GLU A 168 -8.45 -12.81 4.88
CA GLU A 168 -7.76 -11.82 5.69
C GLU A 168 -6.38 -12.35 6.07
N HIS A 169 -5.35 -11.55 5.85
CA HIS A 169 -3.99 -11.82 6.25
C HIS A 169 -3.64 -10.96 7.46
N CYS A 170 -3.32 -11.57 8.60
CA CYS A 170 -2.91 -10.87 9.80
C CYS A 170 -1.48 -11.23 10.18
N GLU A 171 -0.69 -10.23 10.52
CA GLU A 171 0.66 -10.39 11.04
C GLU A 171 0.83 -9.66 12.37
N SER A 172 1.77 -10.15 13.17
CA SER A 172 2.08 -9.57 14.47
C SER A 172 3.58 -9.51 14.69
N HIS A 173 4.00 -8.41 15.30
CA HIS A 173 5.40 -8.11 15.60
C HIS A 173 5.55 -7.66 17.04
N ASP A 174 6.60 -8.13 17.69
CA ASP A 174 6.98 -7.62 19.01
C ASP A 174 7.83 -6.36 18.83
N VAL A 175 7.41 -5.27 19.47
CA VAL A 175 8.09 -3.97 19.47
C VAL A 175 8.49 -3.61 20.89
N TYR A 176 9.65 -2.99 21.08
CA TYR A 176 10.14 -2.59 22.40
C TYR A 176 10.54 -1.12 22.44
N VAL A 177 10.54 -0.56 23.65
CA VAL A 177 10.89 0.82 23.93
C VAL A 177 12.04 0.84 24.94
N PRO A 178 13.20 1.46 24.62
CA PRO A 178 14.30 1.59 25.57
C PRO A 178 13.96 2.53 26.74
N ASP A 179 14.54 2.28 27.91
CA ASP A 179 14.35 3.16 29.08
C ASP A 179 14.95 4.56 28.91
N SER A 180 15.91 4.69 27.98
CA SER A 180 16.67 5.92 27.71
C SER A 180 15.87 7.00 26.97
N ILE A 181 14.61 6.72 26.59
CA ILE A 181 13.76 7.69 25.92
C ILE A 181 13.51 8.90 26.82
N ARG A 182 13.69 10.09 26.25
CA ARG A 182 13.46 11.36 26.96
C ARG A 182 11.99 11.77 26.91
N ASP A 183 11.39 11.63 25.73
CA ASP A 183 9.99 11.95 25.51
C ASP A 183 9.09 10.74 25.81
N LYS A 184 8.46 10.78 26.98
CA LYS A 184 7.51 9.78 27.49
C LYS A 184 6.05 10.25 27.40
N ILE A 185 5.80 11.44 26.82
CA ILE A 185 4.48 12.09 26.83
C ILE A 185 3.83 11.96 25.46
N ASN A 186 4.56 12.21 24.37
CA ASN A 186 3.97 12.14 23.03
C ASN A 186 3.71 10.69 22.61
N PRO A 187 2.58 10.38 21.94
CA PRO A 187 2.27 9.04 21.52
C PRO A 187 3.29 8.51 20.51
N ILE A 188 3.56 7.21 20.56
CA ILE A 188 4.37 6.51 19.56
C ILE A 188 3.43 6.14 18.40
N VAL A 189 3.46 6.95 17.35
CA VAL A 189 2.55 6.74 16.20
C VAL A 189 3.12 5.67 15.30
N ILE A 190 2.43 4.53 15.18
CA ILE A 190 2.81 3.46 14.25
C ILE A 190 2.08 3.68 12.93
N ALA A 191 2.80 3.59 11.81
CA ALA A 191 2.23 3.70 10.46
C ALA A 191 2.45 2.40 9.68
N VAL A 192 1.37 1.82 9.16
CA VAL A 192 1.38 0.68 8.25
C VAL A 192 0.93 1.15 6.88
N ASN A 193 1.83 1.17 5.90
CA ASN A 193 1.51 1.47 4.51
C ASN A 193 1.63 0.22 3.64
N TYR A 194 0.93 0.20 2.51
CA TYR A 194 1.04 -0.90 1.55
C TYR A 194 1.10 -0.38 0.12
N THR A 195 1.78 -1.14 -0.74
CA THR A 195 1.79 -0.92 -2.19
C THR A 195 1.54 -2.24 -2.91
N TYR A 196 0.93 -2.17 -4.09
CA TYR A 196 0.80 -3.33 -4.97
C TYR A 196 2.18 -3.71 -5.54
N GLU A 197 2.52 -4.99 -5.52
CA GLU A 197 3.73 -5.52 -6.13
C GLU A 197 3.36 -6.26 -7.43
N PRO A 198 3.64 -5.66 -8.62
CA PRO A 198 3.33 -6.30 -9.89
C PRO A 198 4.08 -7.61 -10.04
N ARG A 199 3.41 -8.65 -10.55
CA ARG A 199 4.06 -9.92 -10.85
C ARG A 199 4.79 -9.85 -12.19
N GLU A 200 6.07 -10.22 -12.20
CA GLU A 200 6.81 -10.48 -13.44
C GLU A 200 6.33 -11.81 -14.07
N SER A 201 5.14 -11.86 -14.67
CA SER A 201 4.80 -12.73 -15.82
C SER A 201 3.29 -12.85 -16.11
N ARG A 202 2.89 -12.25 -17.24
CA ARG A 202 2.33 -12.82 -18.48
C ARG A 202 1.32 -11.82 -19.06
N THR A 203 1.84 -10.86 -19.81
CA THR A 203 1.05 -9.94 -20.63
C THR A 203 0.40 -10.72 -21.77
N PHE A 204 -0.72 -11.37 -21.48
CA PHE A 204 -1.61 -11.84 -22.54
C PHE A 204 -2.42 -10.66 -23.08
N PRO A 205 -2.84 -10.69 -24.35
CA PRO A 205 -3.78 -9.71 -24.89
C PRO A 205 -5.00 -9.59 -23.97
N GLY A 206 -5.33 -8.35 -23.56
CA GLY A 206 -6.45 -8.06 -22.66
C GLY A 206 -6.19 -8.14 -21.16
N TYR A 207 -5.01 -8.61 -20.71
CA TYR A 207 -4.66 -8.57 -19.29
C TYR A 207 -4.16 -7.19 -18.88
N PHE A 208 -4.68 -6.68 -17.75
CA PHE A 208 -4.21 -5.46 -17.10
C PHE A 208 -3.83 -5.74 -15.65
N GLU A 209 -2.64 -5.28 -15.28
CA GLU A 209 -2.27 -5.16 -13.87
C GLU A 209 -3.28 -4.24 -13.15
N PRO A 210 -3.82 -4.67 -12.00
CA PRO A 210 -4.80 -3.89 -11.26
C PRO A 210 -4.19 -2.58 -10.74
N ALA A 211 -5.02 -1.56 -10.61
CA ALA A 211 -4.69 -0.32 -9.93
C ALA A 211 -5.24 -0.34 -8.50
N LEU A 212 -4.49 0.18 -7.54
CA LEU A 212 -5.01 0.41 -6.19
C LEU A 212 -6.10 1.48 -6.21
N ASP A 213 -7.16 1.26 -5.43
CA ASP A 213 -8.18 2.28 -5.20
C ASP A 213 -7.58 3.46 -4.42
N THR A 214 -7.49 4.61 -5.07
CA THR A 214 -6.93 5.85 -4.48
C THR A 214 -7.91 6.60 -3.60
N THR A 215 -9.17 6.15 -3.54
CA THR A 215 -10.19 6.71 -2.63
C THR A 215 -10.12 6.09 -1.23
N LEU A 216 -9.37 5.00 -1.06
CA LEU A 216 -9.14 4.34 0.21
C LEU A 216 -7.79 4.73 0.81
N PRO A 217 -7.67 4.81 2.15
CA PRO A 217 -6.38 5.06 2.80
C PRO A 217 -5.36 3.96 2.48
N GLN A 218 -4.21 4.34 1.94
CA GLN A 218 -3.08 3.44 1.70
C GLN A 218 -2.13 3.34 2.91
N THR A 219 -2.47 4.04 3.99
CA THR A 219 -1.73 4.06 5.25
C THR A 219 -2.70 4.02 6.41
N PHE A 220 -2.46 3.11 7.35
CA PHE A 220 -3.19 2.97 8.60
C PHE A 220 -2.27 3.42 9.72
N THR A 221 -2.78 4.24 10.66
CA THR A 221 -1.99 4.71 11.80
C THR A 221 -2.66 4.35 13.12
N THR A 222 -1.89 4.27 14.20
CA THR A 222 -2.46 4.25 15.55
C THR A 222 -3.19 5.57 15.81
N GLU A 223 -4.33 5.47 16.48
CA GLU A 223 -5.00 6.62 17.08
C GLU A 223 -4.17 7.21 18.22
#